data_AF-A0A2N3VKE4-F1
#
_entry.id   AF-A0A2N3VKE4-F1
#
_cell.length_a   1.000
_cell.length_b   1.000
_cell.length_c   1.000
_cell.angle_alpha   90.00
_cell.angle_beta   90.00
_cell.angle_gamma   90.00
#
_symmetry.space_group_name_H-M   'P 1'
#
loop_
_entity.id
_entity.type
_entity.pdbx_description
1 polymer ?
#
loop_
_entity_poly.entity_id
_entity_poly.type
_entity_poly.pdbx_seq_one_letter_code
_entity_poly.pdbx_strand_id
1 'polypeptide(L)'
;MNHVATRSYWWLRRRVIAVRDRRLYRSDRPGFPLWREYGGWAVRPDRGWRSIRWVTPPLYYTREFAADDVDGVGDWAMERLGIS
;
A
#
# COMPACT_ATOMS: atom_id res chain seq x y z
N MET A 1 -23.59 28.98 -4.44
CA MET A 1 -22.78 28.12 -5.34
C MET A 1 -22.14 27.04 -4.48
N ASN A 2 -22.52 25.79 -4.69
CA ASN A 2 -22.40 24.70 -3.71
C ASN A 2 -20.98 24.08 -3.68
N HIS A 3 -20.31 24.17 -2.52
CA HIS A 3 -19.04 23.50 -2.24
C HIS A 3 -19.26 22.00 -1.95
N VAL A 4 -19.43 21.18 -2.99
CA VAL A 4 -19.51 19.70 -2.86
C VAL A 4 -18.43 18.97 -3.68
N ALA A 5 -17.51 19.71 -4.32
CA ALA A 5 -16.55 19.15 -5.28
C ALA A 5 -15.22 18.66 -4.68
N THR A 6 -15.01 18.69 -3.35
CA THR A 6 -13.67 18.45 -2.78
C THR A 6 -13.36 16.96 -2.59
N ARG A 7 -14.34 16.16 -2.16
CA ARG A 7 -14.11 14.76 -1.75
C ARG A 7 -13.93 13.83 -2.95
N SER A 8 -14.71 14.05 -4.00
CA SER A 8 -14.68 13.25 -5.23
C SER A 8 -13.41 13.49 -6.04
N TYR A 9 -12.97 14.75 -6.15
CA TYR A 9 -11.72 15.12 -6.82
C TYR A 9 -10.49 14.53 -6.12
N TRP A 10 -10.46 14.56 -4.78
CA TRP A 10 -9.39 13.94 -4.00
C TRP A 10 -9.34 12.41 -4.19
N TRP A 11 -10.51 11.75 -4.23
CA TRP A 11 -10.63 10.32 -4.50
C TRP A 11 -10.14 9.93 -5.91
N LEU A 12 -10.56 10.68 -6.93
CA LEU A 12 -10.12 10.48 -8.31
C LEU A 12 -8.62 10.73 -8.47
N ARG A 13 -8.10 11.83 -7.90
CA ARG A 13 -6.67 12.15 -7.93
C ARG A 13 -5.82 11.09 -7.22
N ARG A 14 -6.30 10.56 -6.09
CA ARG A 14 -5.62 9.48 -5.34
C ARG A 14 -5.61 8.16 -6.11
N ARG A 15 -6.71 7.80 -6.79
CA ARG A 15 -6.73 6.64 -7.71
C ARG A 15 -5.68 6.77 -8.81
N VAL A 16 -5.54 7.94 -9.42
CA VAL A 16 -4.57 8.18 -10.50
C VAL A 16 -3.12 8.06 -10.01
N ILE A 17 -2.80 8.60 -8.82
CA ILE A 17 -1.46 8.49 -8.24
C ILE A 17 -1.11 7.03 -7.92
N ALA A 18 -2.04 6.27 -7.33
CA ALA A 18 -1.84 4.84 -7.03
C ALA A 18 -1.61 3.99 -8.29
N VAL A 19 -2.24 4.35 -9.41
CA VAL A 19 -2.01 3.69 -10.71
C VAL A 19 -0.63 4.04 -11.29
N ARG A 20 -0.12 5.25 -11.04
CA ARG A 20 1.16 5.72 -11.57
C ARG A 20 2.35 5.05 -10.87
N ASP A 21 2.32 4.89 -9.54
CA ASP A 21 3.32 4.10 -8.79
C ASP A 21 3.40 2.65 -9.27
N ARG A 22 2.26 2.08 -9.70
CA ARG A 22 2.15 0.70 -10.16
C ARG A 22 3.02 0.37 -11.39
N ARG A 23 3.33 1.36 -12.23
CA ARG A 23 4.16 1.13 -13.44
C ARG A 23 5.65 1.01 -13.11
N LEU A 24 6.11 1.61 -12.01
CA LEU A 24 7.53 1.63 -11.64
C LEU A 24 7.97 0.35 -10.91
N TYR A 25 7.03 -0.40 -10.33
CA TYR A 25 7.29 -1.58 -9.49
C TYR A 25 6.82 -2.91 -10.09
N ARG A 26 6.49 -2.96 -11.38
CA ARG A 26 6.02 -4.21 -12.01
C ARG A 26 7.21 -5.11 -12.34
N SER A 27 7.68 -5.88 -11.37
CA SER A 27 8.48 -7.07 -11.65
C SER A 27 7.63 -8.12 -12.39
N ASP A 28 8.26 -8.91 -13.26
CA ASP A 28 7.59 -10.04 -13.93
C ASP A 28 7.10 -11.09 -12.93
N ARG A 29 7.70 -11.15 -11.73
CA ARG A 29 7.28 -12.00 -10.62
C ARG A 29 6.25 -11.29 -9.72
N PRO A 30 5.21 -11.99 -9.23
CA PRO A 30 4.29 -11.45 -8.24
C PRO A 30 5.05 -11.16 -6.93
N GLY A 31 4.85 -9.97 -6.39
CA GLY A 31 5.53 -9.50 -5.19
C GLY A 31 4.57 -8.95 -4.15
N PHE A 32 5.08 -8.78 -2.93
CA PHE A 32 4.34 -8.21 -1.80
C PHE A 32 5.01 -6.93 -1.31
N PRO A 33 4.89 -5.81 -2.04
CA PRO A 33 5.55 -4.57 -1.65
C PRO A 33 5.05 -4.06 -0.29
N LEU A 34 5.99 -3.47 0.45
CA LEU A 34 5.79 -2.82 1.74
C LEU A 34 5.58 -1.33 1.53
N TRP A 35 4.50 -0.79 2.07
CA TRP A 35 4.15 0.62 1.95
C TRP A 35 3.89 1.26 3.29
N ARG A 36 4.30 2.53 3.43
CA ARG A 36 3.82 3.38 4.54
C ARG A 36 2.42 3.88 4.23
N GLU A 37 1.47 3.51 5.08
CA GLU A 37 0.07 3.90 5.01
C GLU A 37 -0.50 4.27 6.38
N TYR A 38 -1.13 5.43 6.48
CA TYR A 38 -1.87 5.89 7.67
C TYR A 38 -1.07 5.76 8.99
N GLY A 39 0.24 6.07 8.93
CA GLY A 39 1.15 6.00 10.07
C GLY A 39 1.69 4.60 10.40
N GLY A 40 1.37 3.59 9.59
CA GLY A 40 1.84 2.22 9.75
C GLY A 40 2.43 1.64 8.47
N TRP A 41 2.91 0.41 8.57
CA TRP A 41 3.39 -0.39 7.47
C TRP A 41 2.30 -1.32 6.97
N ALA A 42 2.15 -1.40 5.66
CA ALA A 42 1.13 -2.16 4.97
C ALA A 42 1.77 -3.11 3.96
N VAL A 43 1.45 -4.39 4.06
CA VAL A 43 1.79 -5.41 3.06
C VAL A 43 0.65 -5.49 2.06
N ARG A 44 0.96 -5.36 0.76
CA ARG A 44 -0.04 -5.48 -0.30
C ARG A 44 0.45 -6.41 -1.40
N PRO A 45 -0.45 -7.10 -2.10
CA PRO A 45 -0.07 -7.80 -3.32
C PRO A 45 0.19 -6.77 -4.43
N ASP A 46 1.10 -7.08 -5.35
CA ASP A 46 1.34 -6.29 -6.56
C ASP A 46 0.10 -6.25 -7.50
N ARG A 47 -0.74 -7.28 -7.42
CA ARG A 47 -1.91 -7.53 -8.28
C ARG A 47 -3.20 -7.78 -7.50
N GLY A 48 -4.33 -7.68 -8.19
CA GLY A 48 -5.66 -7.87 -7.62
C GLY A 48 -6.24 -6.61 -6.96
N TRP A 49 -7.46 -6.72 -6.46
CA TRP A 49 -8.20 -5.57 -5.90
C TRP A 49 -7.57 -5.01 -4.61
N ARG A 50 -6.88 -5.85 -3.83
CA ARG A 50 -6.14 -5.44 -2.61
C ARG A 50 -4.83 -4.69 -2.90
N SER A 51 -4.40 -4.61 -4.16
CA SER A 51 -3.22 -3.83 -4.55
C SER A 51 -3.47 -2.31 -4.50
N ILE A 52 -4.73 -1.88 -4.43
CA ILE A 52 -5.09 -0.46 -4.52
C ILE A 52 -4.87 0.23 -3.17
N ARG A 53 -3.71 0.85 -3.05
CA ARG A 53 -3.28 1.62 -1.88
C ARG A 53 -4.38 2.56 -1.39
N TRP A 54 -4.52 2.63 -0.06
CA TRP A 54 -5.43 3.54 0.64
C TRP A 54 -6.94 3.39 0.46
N VAL A 55 -7.37 2.68 -0.59
CA VAL A 55 -8.77 2.47 -0.96
C VAL A 55 -9.25 1.11 -0.48
N THR A 56 -8.44 0.09 -0.69
CA THR A 56 -8.75 -1.28 -0.27
C THR A 56 -7.93 -1.64 0.96
N PRO A 57 -8.42 -2.51 1.86
CA PRO A 57 -7.65 -2.97 3.00
C PRO A 57 -6.37 -3.68 2.52
N PRO A 58 -5.23 -3.47 3.20
CA PRO A 58 -4.01 -4.23 2.92
C PRO A 58 -4.17 -5.69 3.36
N LEU A 59 -3.23 -6.56 2.99
CA LEU A 59 -3.20 -7.94 3.48
C LEU A 59 -2.84 -7.98 4.95
N TYR A 60 -1.79 -7.24 5.31
CA TYR A 60 -1.32 -7.09 6.69
C TYR A 60 -1.01 -5.62 6.96
N TYR A 61 -1.20 -5.21 8.21
CA TYR A 61 -0.95 -3.86 8.65
C TYR A 61 -0.40 -3.85 10.06
N THR A 62 0.63 -3.04 10.31
CA THR A 62 1.18 -2.84 11.66
C THR A 62 1.60 -1.38 11.87
N ARG A 63 1.58 -0.94 13.12
CA ARG A 63 2.13 0.35 13.57
C ARG A 63 3.27 0.19 14.57
N GLU A 64 3.67 -1.04 14.85
CA GLU A 64 4.65 -1.37 15.87
C GLU A 64 6.05 -0.87 15.48
N PHE A 65 6.35 -0.88 14.19
CA PHE A 65 7.65 -0.48 13.66
C PHE A 65 7.70 1.01 13.29
N ALA A 66 8.87 1.61 13.57
CA ALA A 66 9.20 2.97 13.17
C ALA A 66 9.27 3.11 11.64
N ALA A 67 9.29 4.34 11.14
CA ALA A 67 9.23 4.60 9.70
C ALA A 67 10.55 4.29 8.96
N ASP A 68 11.64 4.23 9.70
CA ASP A 68 13.02 3.94 9.28
C ASP A 68 13.43 2.49 9.53
N ASP A 69 12.67 1.75 10.35
CA ASP A 69 12.88 0.33 10.61
C ASP A 69 12.30 -0.54 9.49
N VAL A 70 12.97 -0.50 8.33
CA VAL A 70 12.57 -1.24 7.13
C VAL A 70 12.89 -2.73 7.28
N ASP A 71 14.02 -3.06 7.90
CA ASP A 71 14.49 -4.44 8.04
C ASP A 71 13.58 -5.24 8.98
N GLY A 72 13.24 -4.71 10.16
CA GLY A 72 12.32 -5.37 11.09
C GLY A 72 10.92 -5.55 10.51
N VAL A 73 10.46 -4.59 9.71
CA VAL A 73 9.23 -4.70 8.93
C VAL A 73 9.31 -5.75 7.82
N GLY A 74 10.47 -5.88 7.18
CA GLY A 74 10.74 -6.91 6.19
C GLY A 74 10.57 -8.30 6.79
N ASP A 75 11.24 -8.55 7.91
CA ASP A 75 11.18 -9.83 8.62
C ASP A 75 9.76 -10.15 9.10
N TRP A 76 9.09 -9.18 9.73
CA TRP A 76 7.68 -9.32 10.11
C TRP A 76 6.78 -9.65 8.91
N ALA A 77 6.99 -9.00 7.76
CA ALA A 77 6.17 -9.25 6.58
C ALA A 77 6.43 -10.64 5.97
N MET A 78 7.68 -11.08 5.95
CA MET A 78 8.07 -12.42 5.50
C MET A 78 7.42 -13.50 6.38
N GLU A 79 7.46 -13.34 7.71
CA GLU A 79 6.78 -14.22 8.65
C GLU A 79 5.27 -14.29 8.37
N ARG A 80 4.61 -13.14 8.19
CA ARG A 80 3.17 -13.07 7.90
C ARG A 80 2.78 -13.71 6.57
N LEU A 81 3.69 -13.69 5.59
CA LEU A 81 3.50 -14.31 4.29
C LEU A 81 3.86 -15.80 4.29
N GLY A 82 4.42 -16.33 5.38
CA GLY A 82 4.88 -17.72 5.48
C GLY A 82 6.11 -18.02 4.62
N ILE A 83 6.94 -17.01 4.38
CA ILE A 83 8.18 -17.12 3.62
C ILE A 83 9.31 -17.10 4.67
N SER A 84 9.82 -18.28 5.04
CA SER A 84 10.97 -18.44 5.96
C SER A 84 12.14 -19.11 5.25
#